data_AF-A0A1A8VDP7-F1
#
_entry.id   AF-A0A1A8VDP7-F1
#
_cell.length_a   1.000
_cell.length_b   1.000
_cell.length_c   1.000
_cell.angle_alpha   90.00
_cell.angle_beta   90.00
_cell.angle_gamma   90.00
#
_symmetry.space_group_name_H-M   'P 1'
#
loop_
_entity.id
_entity.type
_entity.pdbx_description
1 polymer ?
#
loop_
_entity_poly.entity_id
_entity_poly.type
_entity_poly.pdbx_seq_one_letter_code
_entity_poly.pdbx_strand_id
1 'polypeptide(L)'
;VCSERMAIMFSVPFDHSLYKNRLAVGVFELSQACDKHLYEQMYDGKDLSNFTRSDANGCGLEHKAAHVDLRATMSTTGKAMVKVELYDKMGH
;
A
#
# COMPACT_ATOMS: atom_id res chain seq x y z
N VAL A 1 -5.57 -19.72 -11.95
CA VAL A 1 -5.03 -19.92 -10.58
C VAL A 1 -4.64 -18.53 -10.08
N CYS A 2 -4.99 -18.14 -8.86
CA CYS A 2 -4.49 -16.89 -8.29
C CYS A 2 -3.03 -17.14 -7.88
N SER A 3 -2.09 -16.30 -8.31
CA SER A 3 -0.66 -16.54 -8.10
C SER A 3 -0.04 -15.57 -7.09
N GLU A 4 -0.74 -14.47 -6.79
CA GLU A 4 -0.22 -13.34 -6.02
C GLU A 4 -1.34 -12.74 -5.16
N ARG A 5 -0.95 -12.02 -4.11
CA ARG A 5 -1.83 -11.33 -3.17
C ARG A 5 -1.49 -9.84 -3.16
N MET A 6 -2.48 -9.01 -3.47
CA MET A 6 -2.39 -7.57 -3.22
C MET A 6 -2.54 -7.29 -1.72
N ALA A 7 -1.71 -6.40 -1.18
CA ALA A 7 -1.85 -5.89 0.18
C ALA A 7 -1.91 -4.35 0.18
N ILE A 8 -2.75 -3.82 1.07
CA ILE A 8 -2.91 -2.38 1.30
C ILE A 8 -2.72 -2.16 2.79
N MET A 9 -1.71 -1.37 3.16
CA MET A 9 -1.48 -0.92 4.53
C MET A 9 -1.86 0.56 4.62
N PHE A 10 -2.67 0.90 5.62
CA PHE A 10 -2.98 2.28 5.96
C PHE A 10 -2.83 2.50 7.46
N SER A 11 -2.38 3.69 7.84
CA SER A 11 -2.29 4.11 9.24
C SER A 11 -2.79 5.55 9.36
N VAL A 12 -3.72 5.77 10.28
CA VAL A 12 -4.28 7.08 10.64
C VAL A 12 -3.98 7.29 12.12
N PRO A 13 -2.97 8.10 12.47
CA PRO A 13 -2.62 8.35 13.86
C PRO A 13 -3.72 9.17 14.56
N PHE A 14 -3.83 9.04 15.88
CA PHE A 14 -4.73 9.87 16.68
C PHE A 14 -4.24 11.33 16.73
N ASP A 15 -2.93 11.52 16.93
CA ASP A 15 -2.29 12.84 17.00
C ASP A 15 -1.64 13.23 15.66
N HIS A 16 -2.37 14.03 14.89
CA HIS A 16 -1.92 14.55 13.59
C HIS A 16 -0.92 15.71 13.69
N SER A 17 -0.64 16.22 14.90
CA SER A 17 0.38 17.26 15.09
C SER A 17 1.80 16.67 15.02
N LEU A 18 1.95 15.40 15.41
CA LEU A 18 3.22 14.68 15.45
C LEU A 18 3.38 13.67 14.31
N TYR A 19 2.28 13.10 13.81
CA TYR A 19 2.32 12.00 12.84
C TYR A 19 1.43 12.28 11.63
N LYS A 20 1.85 11.75 10.47
CA LYS A 20 1.09 11.82 9.22
C LYS A 20 0.42 10.49 8.96
N ASN A 21 -0.68 10.54 8.21
CA ASN A 21 -1.26 9.34 7.62
C ASN A 21 -0.20 8.64 6.77
N ARG A 22 -0.21 7.31 6.75
CA ARG A 22 0.74 6.53 5.98
C ARG A 22 -0.01 5.49 5.17
N LEU A 23 0.37 5.36 3.91
CA LEU A 23 -0.22 4.41 2.97
C LEU A 23 0.90 3.61 2.32
N ALA A 24 0.70 2.31 2.17
CA ALA A 24 1.52 1.47 1.31
C ALA A 24 0.65 0.48 0.53
N VAL A 25 1.06 0.20 -0.71
CA VAL A 25 0.42 -0.79 -1.59
C VAL A 25 1.46 -1.66 -2.26
N GLY A 26 1.16 -2.94 -2.40
CA GLY A 26 2.11 -3.90 -2.95
C GLY A 26 1.48 -5.21 -3.37
N VAL A 27 2.27 -6.05 -4.02
CA VAL A 27 1.90 -7.40 -4.46
C VAL A 27 2.91 -8.38 -3.87
N PHE A 28 2.39 -9.43 -3.25
CA PHE A 28 3.15 -10.42 -2.50
C PHE A 28 2.81 -11.83 -2.98
N GLU A 29 3.62 -12.80 -2.61
CA GLU A 29 3.27 -14.21 -2.77
C GLU A 29 2.02 -14.57 -1.95
N LEU A 30 1.24 -15.56 -2.40
CA LEU A 30 0.02 -16.01 -1.69
C LEU A 30 0.28 -16.52 -0.27
N SER A 31 1.50 -17.01 -0.01
CA SER A 31 1.98 -17.47 1.29
C SER A 31 2.08 -16.34 2.31
N GLN A 32 2.21 -15.09 1.86
CA GLN A 32 2.31 -13.93 2.72
C GLN A 32 0.99 -13.68 3.46
N ALA A 33 0.97 -13.95 4.77
CA ALA A 33 -0.17 -13.69 5.62
C ALA A 33 -0.42 -12.17 5.76
N CYS A 34 -1.71 -11.79 5.84
CA CYS A 34 -2.11 -10.42 6.15
C CYS A 34 -2.20 -10.27 7.67
N ASP A 35 -1.06 -10.02 8.30
CA ASP A 35 -0.91 -10.01 9.76
C ASP A 35 -0.08 -8.82 10.26
N LYS A 36 0.20 -8.82 11.57
CA LYS A 36 1.00 -7.79 12.21
C LYS A 36 2.42 -7.69 11.62
N HIS A 37 3.01 -8.82 11.22
CA HIS A 37 4.35 -8.82 10.65
C HIS A 37 4.35 -8.11 9.29
N LEU A 38 3.38 -8.43 8.42
CA LEU A 38 3.22 -7.71 7.15
C LEU A 38 2.94 -6.22 7.38
N TYR A 39 2.12 -5.87 8.37
CA TYR A 39 1.88 -4.47 8.73
C TYR A 39 3.19 -3.74 9.08
N GLU A 40 4.01 -4.30 9.98
CA GLU A 40 5.28 -3.70 10.39
C GLU A 40 6.27 -3.57 9.22
N GLN A 41 6.35 -4.59 8.37
CA GLN A 41 7.16 -4.56 7.15
C GLN A 41 6.70 -3.44 6.21
N MET A 42 5.40 -3.34 5.94
CA MET A 42 4.87 -2.30 5.07
C MET A 42 4.96 -0.90 5.70
N TYR A 43 4.91 -0.79 7.03
CA TYR A 43 4.91 0.48 7.75
C TYR A 43 6.32 1.09 7.90
N ASP A 44 7.29 0.33 8.42
CA ASP A 44 8.67 0.81 8.70
C ASP A 44 9.77 -0.09 8.11
N GLY A 45 9.40 -1.16 7.40
CA GLY A 45 10.37 -2.02 6.72
C GLY A 45 11.21 -1.27 5.69
N LYS A 46 12.47 -1.72 5.56
CA LYS A 46 13.48 -1.15 4.66
C LYS A 46 13.47 -1.76 3.27
N ASP A 47 13.03 -3.01 3.16
CA ASP A 47 12.86 -3.67 1.88
C ASP A 47 11.53 -3.24 1.25
N LEU A 48 11.62 -2.49 0.16
CA LEU A 48 10.49 -1.96 -0.61
C LEU A 48 10.33 -2.68 -1.96
N SER A 49 10.95 -3.85 -2.14
CA SER A 49 10.89 -4.61 -3.41
C SER A 49 9.47 -4.94 -3.83
N ASN A 50 8.61 -5.31 -2.87
CA ASN A 50 7.26 -5.81 -3.12
C ASN A 50 6.16 -4.77 -2.90
N PHE A 51 6.49 -3.54 -2.49
CA PHE A 51 5.50 -2.50 -2.21
C PHE A 51 6.07 -1.09 -2.32
N THR A 52 5.17 -0.13 -2.51
CA THR A 52 5.49 1.30 -2.46
C THR A 52 4.77 1.93 -1.28
N ARG A 53 5.48 2.78 -0.52
CA ARG A 53 4.96 3.48 0.66
C ARG A 53 5.13 4.99 0.50
N SER A 54 4.19 5.76 1.03
CA SER A 54 4.31 7.19 1.20
C SER A 54 3.67 7.64 2.51
N ASP A 55 4.25 8.69 3.09
CA ASP A 55 3.54 9.50 4.08
C ASP A 55 2.50 10.31 3.31
N ALA A 56 1.23 10.02 3.54
CA ALA A 56 0.12 10.58 2.79
C ALA A 56 0.08 12.10 2.98
N ASN A 57 0.58 12.80 1.97
CA ASN A 57 0.50 14.24 1.78
C ASN A 57 -0.52 14.60 0.68
N GLY A 58 -1.33 13.64 0.24
CA GLY A 58 -2.26 13.76 -0.88
C GLY A 58 -1.67 13.35 -2.25
N CYS A 59 -0.37 13.06 -2.35
CA CYS A 59 0.22 12.53 -3.58
C CYS A 59 -0.11 11.03 -3.73
N GLY A 60 -0.41 10.62 -4.96
CA GLY A 60 -0.67 9.23 -5.30
C GLY A 60 0.60 8.36 -5.23
N LEU A 61 0.38 7.09 -4.93
CA LEU A 61 1.31 5.97 -5.02
C LEU A 61 1.07 5.24 -6.33
N GLU A 62 2.15 4.81 -6.98
CA GLU A 62 2.10 3.83 -8.07
C GLU A 62 3.03 2.67 -7.72
N HIS A 63 2.54 1.44 -7.80
CA HIS A 63 3.32 0.22 -7.64
C HIS A 63 3.14 -0.66 -8.87
N LYS A 64 4.25 -1.00 -9.52
CA LYS A 64 4.24 -1.78 -10.77
C LYS A 64 4.65 -3.22 -10.49
N ALA A 65 3.68 -4.14 -10.55
CA ALA A 65 3.93 -5.58 -10.38
C ALA A 65 3.93 -6.30 -11.74
N ALA A 66 4.13 -7.61 -11.73
CA ALA A 66 4.23 -8.41 -12.96
C ALA A 66 2.93 -8.38 -13.78
N HIS A 67 1.79 -8.63 -13.13
CA HIS A 67 0.49 -8.79 -13.80
C HIS A 67 -0.44 -7.59 -13.65
N VAL A 68 -0.19 -6.72 -12.66
CA VAL A 68 -1.06 -5.59 -12.37
C VAL A 68 -0.26 -4.35 -11.99
N ASP A 69 -0.78 -3.18 -12.35
CA ASP A 69 -0.37 -1.90 -11.79
C ASP A 69 -1.37 -1.45 -10.73
N LEU A 70 -0.84 -1.02 -9.59
CA LEU A 70 -1.61 -0.44 -8.50
C LEU A 70 -1.39 1.07 -8.50
N ARG A 71 -2.48 1.83 -8.40
CA ARG A 71 -2.42 3.24 -8.03
C ARG A 71 -3.25 3.46 -6.79
N ALA A 72 -2.73 4.22 -5.84
CA ALA A 72 -3.46 4.47 -4.61
C ALA A 72 -3.23 5.88 -4.09
N THR A 73 -4.21 6.43 -3.38
CA THR A 73 -4.04 7.69 -2.65
C THR A 73 -4.84 7.66 -1.36
N MET A 74 -4.45 8.49 -0.41
CA MET A 74 -5.09 8.59 0.89
C MET A 74 -5.23 10.06 1.29
N SER A 75 -6.39 10.43 1.82
CA SER A 75 -6.59 11.77 2.38
C SER A 75 -5.77 11.97 3.66
N THR A 76 -5.43 13.22 3.95
CA THR A 76 -4.58 13.59 5.11
C THR A 76 -5.37 13.80 6.41
N THR A 77 -6.68 13.61 6.37
CA THR A 77 -7.62 13.86 7.48
C THR A 77 -7.71 12.66 8.44
N GLY A 78 -8.16 12.89 9.67
CA GLY A 78 -8.38 11.81 10.65
C GLY A 78 -9.56 10.87 10.32
N LYS A 79 -10.51 11.33 9.49
CA LYS A 79 -11.46 10.45 8.80
C LYS A 79 -10.94 10.18 7.39
N ALA A 80 -9.90 9.36 7.32
CA ALA A 80 -9.18 9.15 6.08
C ALA A 80 -9.98 8.31 5.07
N MET A 81 -9.83 8.62 3.78
CA MET A 81 -10.31 7.79 2.68
C MET A 81 -9.12 7.28 1.89
N VAL A 82 -9.10 5.98 1.62
CA VAL A 82 -8.13 5.35 0.70
C VAL A 82 -8.85 5.05 -0.61
N LYS A 83 -8.27 5.50 -1.72
CA LYS A 83 -8.72 5.16 -3.07
C LYS A 83 -7.65 4.31 -3.73
N VAL A 84 -8.06 3.21 -4.35
CA VAL A 84 -7.16 2.29 -5.07
C VAL A 84 -7.73 2.02 -6.45
N GLU A 85 -6.85 2.03 -7.44
CA GLU A 85 -7.11 1.62 -8.82
C GLU A 85 -6.19 0.44 -9.13
N LEU A 86 -6.78 -0.59 -9.73
CA LEU A 86 -6.10 -1.80 -10.17
C LEU A 86 -6.19 -1.85 -11.69
N TYR A 87 -5.05 -1.90 -12.36
CA TYR A 87 -4.97 -2.03 -13.80
C TYR A 87 -4.34 -3.37 -14.15
N ASP A 88 -5.04 -4.16 -14.95
CA ASP A 88 -4.46 -5.38 -15.52
C ASP A 88 -3.39 -5.00 -16.55
N LYS A 89 -2.22 -5.61 -16.44
CA LYS A 89 -1.22 -5.59 -17.50
C LYS A 89 -1.53 -6.74 -18.42
N MET A 90 -2.61 -6.62 -19.19
CA MET A 90 -2.85 -7.59 -20.25
C MET A 90 -1.61 -7.61 -21.16
N GLY A 91 -0.89 -8.74 -21.13
CA GLY A 91 0.26 -8.97 -21.98
C GLY A 91 -0.14 -8.91 -23.45
N HIS A 92 0.70 -8.27 -24.26
CA HIS A 92 0.82 -8.62 -25.66
C HIS A 92 1.40 -10.03 -25.80
#